data_AF-A0A949H0U3-F1
#
_entry.id   AF-A0A949H0U3-F1
#
_cell.length_a   1.000
_cell.length_b   1.000
_cell.length_c   1.000
_cell.angle_alpha   90.00
_cell.angle_beta   90.00
_cell.angle_gamma   90.00
#
_symmetry.space_group_name_H-M   'P 1'
#
loop_
_entity.id
_entity.type
_entity.pdbx_description
1 polymer ?
#
loop_
_entity_poly.entity_id
_entity_poly.type
_entity_poly.pdbx_seq_one_letter_code
_entity_poly.pdbx_strand_id
1 'polypeptide(L)'
;MIFEIMDDRDVTTEVTKDFRILYRQAFDAFGTAALWNKARIENPSPEHALIIARALRIEGDRRARQLAEDIERAVRGSDRAAE
;
A
#
# COMPACT_ATOMS: atom_id res chain seq x y z
N MET A 1 -4.12 -39.89 16.38
CA MET A 1 -3.28 -39.26 15.35
C MET A 1 -3.59 -37.78 15.40
N ILE A 2 -2.59 -37.00 15.78
CA ILE A 2 -2.69 -35.72 16.46
C ILE A 2 -2.87 -34.62 15.40
N PHE A 3 -4.04 -33.97 15.38
CA PHE A 3 -4.24 -32.70 14.70
C PHE A 3 -3.60 -31.65 15.61
N GLU A 4 -2.42 -31.17 15.25
CA GLU A 4 -1.64 -30.28 16.11
C GLU A 4 -2.33 -28.92 16.22
N ILE A 5 -2.51 -28.54 17.48
CA ILE A 5 -3.23 -27.41 18.02
C ILE A 5 -2.41 -26.12 17.82
N MET A 6 -3.11 -25.03 17.46
CA MET A 6 -2.79 -23.61 17.72
C MET A 6 -1.31 -23.18 17.79
N ASP A 7 -0.89 -22.32 16.86
CA ASP A 7 -0.05 -21.16 17.24
C ASP A 7 -0.99 -19.96 17.39
N ASP A 8 -1.67 -19.93 18.53
CA ASP A 8 -2.41 -18.79 19.09
C ASP A 8 -1.38 -17.83 19.73
N ARG A 9 -0.42 -17.36 18.91
CA ARG A 9 0.50 -16.30 19.30
C ARG A 9 0.13 -15.02 18.59
N ASP A 10 -0.72 -14.28 19.28
CA ASP A 10 -0.93 -12.86 19.07
C ASP A 10 0.44 -12.13 19.00
N VAL A 11 0.80 -11.69 17.79
CA VAL A 11 1.33 -10.35 17.61
C VAL A 11 0.41 -9.66 16.60
N THR A 12 -0.60 -9.03 17.17
CA THR A 12 -1.04 -7.69 16.76
C THR A 12 0.15 -6.79 16.42
N THR A 13 0.61 -6.84 15.18
CA THR A 13 1.26 -5.68 14.54
C THR A 13 0.55 -5.52 13.22
N GLU A 14 0.01 -4.33 13.00
CA GLU A 14 -0.83 -3.93 11.87
C GLU A 14 -0.69 -4.82 10.64
N VAL A 15 -1.82 -5.15 10.00
CA VAL A 15 -1.82 -5.46 8.56
C VAL A 15 -1.25 -4.21 7.86
N THR A 16 0.07 -4.06 7.93
CA THR A 16 0.86 -3.07 7.23
C THR A 16 0.79 -3.58 5.82
N LYS A 17 -0.33 -3.27 5.15
CA LYS A 17 -0.51 -3.62 3.74
C LYS A 17 0.76 -3.14 3.06
N ASP A 18 1.55 -4.07 2.54
CA ASP A 18 2.80 -3.73 1.87
C ASP A 18 2.50 -2.64 0.84
N PHE A 19 3.27 -1.56 0.86
CA PHE A 19 3.08 -0.42 -0.04
C PHE A 19 3.13 -0.88 -1.51
N ARG A 20 3.81 -1.98 -1.82
CA ARG A 20 3.84 -2.60 -3.16
C ARG A 20 2.48 -3.16 -3.57
N ILE A 21 1.76 -3.79 -2.64
CA ILE A 21 0.42 -4.31 -2.87
C ILE A 21 -0.55 -3.14 -3.08
N LEU A 22 -0.47 -2.13 -2.21
CA LEU A 22 -1.29 -0.92 -2.32
C LEU A 22 -1.02 -0.13 -3.61
N TYR A 23 0.25 -0.03 -4.03
CA TYR A 23 0.64 0.56 -5.30
C TYR A 23 -0.04 -0.16 -6.46
N ARG A 24 0.02 -1.50 -6.49
CA ARG A 24 -0.65 -2.29 -7.53
C ARG A 24 -2.16 -2.07 -7.54
N GLN A 25 -2.80 -2.06 -6.37
CA GLN A 25 -4.23 -1.79 -6.22
C GLN A 25 -4.61 -0.38 -6.72
N ALA A 26 -3.75 0.62 -6.50
CA ALA A 26 -3.98 1.97 -7.00
C ALA A 26 -4.05 2.02 -8.53
N PHE A 27 -3.16 1.29 -9.21
CA PHE A 27 -3.19 1.19 -10.67
C PHE A 27 -4.40 0.42 -11.19
N ASP A 28 -4.78 -0.67 -10.52
CA ASP A 28 -5.92 -1.48 -10.96
C ASP A 28 -7.25 -0.74 -10.75
N ALA A 29 -7.37 0.09 -9.71
CA ALA A 29 -8.59 0.84 -9.37
C ALA A 29 -8.68 2.24 -9.99
N PHE A 30 -7.55 2.96 -10.08
CA PHE A 30 -7.50 4.38 -10.48
C PHE A 30 -6.56 4.64 -11.67
N GLY A 31 -6.03 3.60 -12.30
CA GLY A 31 -5.11 3.66 -13.44
C GLY A 31 -5.57 4.59 -14.56
N THR A 32 -6.84 4.47 -14.95
CA THR A 32 -7.43 5.25 -16.06
C THR A 32 -8.00 6.61 -15.63
N ALA A 33 -8.13 6.86 -14.32
CA ALA A 33 -8.75 8.07 -13.79
C ALA A 33 -7.71 9.04 -13.20
N ALA A 34 -7.01 8.64 -12.14
CA ALA A 34 -6.08 9.50 -11.41
C ALA A 34 -4.61 9.28 -11.82
N LEU A 35 -4.30 8.13 -12.45
CA LEU A 35 -2.93 7.70 -12.75
C LEU A 35 -2.65 7.57 -14.25
N TRP A 36 -3.49 8.16 -15.11
CA TRP A 36 -3.40 8.02 -16.57
C TRP A 36 -2.06 8.51 -17.16
N ASN A 37 -1.38 9.42 -16.46
CA ASN A 37 -0.05 9.95 -16.82
C ASN A 37 1.09 9.30 -16.00
N LYS A 38 0.86 8.14 -15.37
CA LYS A 38 1.87 7.42 -14.59
C LYS A 38 2.05 6.01 -15.16
N ALA A 39 3.31 5.62 -15.35
CA ALA A 39 3.65 4.26 -15.74
C ALA A 39 3.68 3.34 -14.51
N ARG A 40 3.16 2.13 -14.65
CA ARG A 40 3.29 1.07 -13.65
C ARG A 40 4.70 0.50 -13.71
N ILE A 41 5.39 0.45 -12.57
CA ILE A 41 6.74 -0.10 -12.44
C ILE A 41 6.64 -1.43 -11.66
N GLU A 42 7.42 -2.44 -12.04
CA GLU A 42 7.37 -3.77 -11.42
C GLU A 42 7.89 -3.79 -9.98
N ASN A 43 8.98 -3.09 -9.68
CA ASN A 43 9.54 -2.98 -8.34
C ASN A 43 9.50 -1.53 -7.85
N PRO A 44 8.35 -1.05 -7.34
CA PRO A 44 8.24 0.32 -6.87
C PRO A 44 9.10 0.54 -5.62
N SER A 45 9.82 1.66 -5.57
CA SER A 45 10.46 2.14 -4.36
C SER A 45 9.41 2.82 -3.45
N PRO A 46 9.73 3.04 -2.16
CA PRO A 46 8.86 3.84 -1.29
C PRO A 46 8.54 5.23 -1.87
N GLU A 47 9.51 5.87 -2.52
CA GLU A 47 9.32 7.16 -3.21
C GLU A 47 8.30 7.05 -4.35
N HIS A 48 8.38 6.01 -5.18
CA HIS A 48 7.38 5.76 -6.23
C HIS A 48 5.98 5.61 -5.64
N ALA A 49 5.84 4.94 -4.50
CA ALA A 49 4.55 4.79 -3.83
C ALA A 49 4.00 6.14 -3.32
N LEU A 50 4.85 7.01 -2.76
CA LEU A 50 4.46 8.34 -2.32
C LEU A 50 4.04 9.26 -3.48
N ILE A 51 4.68 9.14 -4.65
CA ILE A 51 4.25 9.88 -5.86
C ILE A 51 2.82 9.49 -6.24
N ILE A 52 2.49 8.20 -6.19
CA ILE A 52 1.14 7.71 -6.48
C ILE A 52 0.14 8.16 -5.41
N ALA A 53 0.49 8.08 -4.13
CA ALA A 53 -0.35 8.59 -3.05
C ALA A 53 -0.69 10.07 -3.24
N ARG A 54 0.29 10.89 -3.65
CA ARG A 54 0.07 12.31 -3.97
C ARG A 54 -0.87 12.49 -5.16
N ALA A 55 -0.69 11.75 -6.25
CA ALA A 55 -1.57 11.82 -7.41
C ALA A 55 -3.02 11.45 -7.05
N LEU A 56 -3.22 10.38 -6.27
CA LEU A 56 -4.54 9.97 -5.76
C LEU A 56 -5.22 11.04 -4.89
N ARG A 57 -4.45 11.86 -4.16
CA ARG A 57 -5.00 12.95 -3.34
C ARG A 57 -5.51 14.15 -4.14
N ILE A 58 -4.83 14.45 -5.25
CA ILE A 58 -5.09 15.61 -6.10
C ILE A 58 -6.20 15.28 -7.11
N GLU A 59 -6.07 14.14 -7.79
CA GLU A 59 -6.90 13.76 -8.94
C GLU A 59 -7.98 12.72 -8.59
N GLY A 60 -7.89 12.09 -7.42
CA GLY A 60 -8.75 10.98 -7.03
C GLY A 60 -9.98 11.37 -6.20
N ASP A 61 -10.86 10.41 -6.00
CA ASP A 61 -12.07 10.53 -5.18
C ASP A 61 -11.81 10.23 -3.68
N ARG A 62 -12.88 10.11 -2.87
CA ARG A 62 -12.75 9.76 -1.45
C ARG A 62 -12.07 8.41 -1.21
N ARG A 63 -12.28 7.43 -2.11
CA ARG A 63 -11.65 6.10 -2.00
C ARG A 63 -10.17 6.18 -2.38
N ALA A 64 -9.83 6.98 -3.38
CA ALA A 64 -8.45 7.25 -3.76
C ALA A 64 -7.69 7.94 -2.62
N ARG A 65 -8.32 8.89 -1.92
CA ARG A 65 -7.74 9.53 -0.72
C ARG A 65 -7.48 8.53 0.40
N GLN A 66 -8.42 7.63 0.67
CA GLN A 66 -8.20 6.59 1.67
C GLN A 66 -7.03 5.67 1.29
N LEU A 67 -6.92 5.31 0.00
CA LEU A 67 -5.82 4.49 -0.48
C LEU A 67 -4.46 5.22 -0.41
N ALA A 68 -4.43 6.53 -0.67
CA ALA A 68 -3.24 7.36 -0.51
C ALA A 68 -2.73 7.36 0.94
N GLU A 69 -3.64 7.47 1.90
CA GLU A 69 -3.31 7.44 3.34
C GLU A 69 -2.76 6.08 3.77
N ASP A 70 -3.36 4.99 3.27
CA ASP A 70 -2.88 3.64 3.51
C ASP A 70 -1.45 3.45 2.96
N ILE A 71 -1.17 3.98 1.76
CA ILE A 71 0.18 3.92 1.15
C ILE A 71 1.20 4.68 2.01
N GLU A 72 0.87 5.88 2.45
CA GLU A 72 1.77 6.70 3.27
C GLU A 72 2.05 6.07 4.63
N ARG A 73 1.05 5.43 5.25
CA ARG A 73 1.22 4.69 6.51
C ARG A 73 2.12 3.48 6.30
N ALA A 74 1.91 2.72 5.23
CA ALA A 74 2.71 1.55 4.89
C ALA A 74 4.18 1.89 4.62
N VAL A 75 4.44 2.99 3.90
CA VAL A 75 5.80 3.48 3.66
C VAL A 75 6.49 3.88 4.96
N ARG A 76 5.81 4.62 5.85
CA ARG A 76 6.35 5.00 7.16
C ARG A 76 6.62 3.80 8.09
N GLY A 77 5.76 2.79 8.04
CA GLY A 77 5.95 1.54 8.80
C GLY A 77 7.13 0.71 8.27
N SER A 78 7.34 0.72 6.95
CA SER A 78 8.44 -0.01 6.30
C SER A 78 9.81 0.61 6.57
N ASP A 79 9.87 1.95 6.64
CA ASP A 79 11.10 2.70 6.96
C ASP A 79 11.57 2.42 8.40
N ARG A 80 10.63 2.40 9.37
CA ARG A 80 10.92 2.06 10.77
C ARG A 80 11.35 0.61 11.02
N ALA A 81 11.01 -0.30 10.12
CA ALA A 81 11.42 -1.69 10.22
C ALA A 81 12.83 -1.95 9.67
N ALA A 82 13.42 -0.96 8.97
CA ALA A 82 14.75 -1.03 8.37
C ALA A 82 15.85 -0.35 9.20
N GLU A 83 15.48 0.33 10.29
CA GLU A 83 16.35 1.00 11.27
C GLU A 83 16.63 0.08 12.48
#